data_AF-A0A2R6I1Z1-F1
#
_entry.id   AF-A0A2R6I1Z1-F1
#
_cell.length_a   1.000
_cell.length_b   1.000
_cell.length_c   1.000
_cell.angle_alpha   90.00
_cell.angle_beta   90.00
_cell.angle_gamma   90.00
#
_symmetry.space_group_name_H-M   'P 1'
#
loop_
_entity.id
_entity.type
_entity.pdbx_description
1 polymer ?
#
loop_
_entity_poly.entity_id
_entity_poly.type
_entity_poly.pdbx_seq_one_letter_code
_entity_poly.pdbx_strand_id
1 'polypeptide(L)' 'MTRECMDCGNRAADAVGQLCPACGGPMADKLLYRVVCEECSGVGVHEKREGAEGLAQRHIDETDHDCEIAVMNP' A
#
# COMPACT_ATOMS: atom_id res chain seq x y z
N MET A 1 -12.67 6.28 18.34
CA MET A 1 -12.26 7.17 17.23
C MET A 1 -10.85 7.66 17.50
N THR A 2 -9.84 6.95 17.01
CA THR A 2 -8.42 7.34 17.11
C THR A 2 -8.03 8.11 15.85
N ARG A 3 -7.70 9.39 16.06
CA ARG A 3 -7.64 10.48 15.08
C ARG A 3 -6.30 10.58 14.33
N GLU A 4 -5.48 9.53 14.31
CA GLU A 4 -4.03 9.69 14.08
C GLU A 4 -3.44 8.80 12.96
N CYS A 5 -4.25 8.06 12.19
CA CYS A 5 -3.73 7.29 11.04
C CYS A 5 -3.97 8.00 9.69
N MET A 6 -3.95 9.35 9.64
CA MET A 6 -4.13 10.16 8.40
C MET A 6 -2.81 10.62 7.75
N ASP A 7 -1.66 10.46 8.43
CA ASP A 7 -0.37 11.07 8.03
C ASP A 7 0.77 10.08 7.77
N CYS A 8 0.59 8.75 7.91
CA CYS A 8 1.74 7.85 8.04
C CYS A 8 2.32 7.25 6.74
N GLY A 9 1.78 7.57 5.56
CA GLY A 9 2.40 7.19 4.27
C GLY A 9 2.66 5.69 4.07
N ASN A 10 1.89 4.83 4.76
CA ASN A 10 1.88 3.36 4.77
C ASN A 10 2.89 2.67 3.83
N ARG A 11 4.13 2.47 4.29
CA ARG A 11 5.20 1.83 3.48
C ARG A 11 5.26 0.30 3.57
N ALA A 12 4.49 -0.34 4.44
CA ALA A 12 4.63 -1.79 4.64
C ALA A 12 3.37 -2.45 5.25
N ALA A 13 2.21 -2.39 4.59
CA ALA A 13 1.09 -3.21 5.05
C ALA A 13 1.49 -4.70 4.98
N ASP A 14 1.09 -5.48 5.97
CA ASP A 14 1.29 -6.93 5.97
C ASP A 14 0.60 -7.58 4.74
N ALA A 15 1.02 -8.79 4.40
CA ALA A 15 0.49 -9.53 3.24
C ALA A 15 -1.02 -9.86 3.33
N VAL A 16 -1.67 -9.55 4.46
CA VAL A 16 -3.07 -9.88 4.78
C VAL A 16 -3.97 -8.62 4.79
N GLY A 17 -3.40 -7.42 4.85
CA GLY A 17 -4.09 -6.14 4.71
C GLY A 17 -5.10 -5.82 5.83
N GLN A 18 -5.06 -6.52 6.97
CA GLN A 18 -6.09 -6.39 8.01
C GLN A 18 -5.76 -5.32 9.06
N LEU A 19 -4.48 -5.06 9.33
CA LEU A 19 -4.03 -4.11 10.34
C LEU A 19 -3.01 -3.14 9.77
N CYS A 20 -3.11 -1.87 10.18
CA CYS A 20 -2.06 -0.91 9.91
C CYS A 20 -0.78 -1.34 10.64
N PRO A 21 0.34 -1.57 9.94
CA PRO A 21 1.61 -2.03 10.54
C PRO A 21 2.20 -0.99 11.51
N ALA A 22 1.79 0.27 11.40
CA ALA A 22 2.30 1.38 12.20
C ALA A 22 1.43 1.69 13.42
N CYS A 23 0.10 1.77 13.25
CA CYS A 23 -0.82 2.10 14.35
C CYS A 23 -1.54 0.87 14.95
N GLY A 24 -1.36 -0.33 14.38
CA GLY A 24 -2.05 -1.56 14.79
C GLY A 24 -3.58 -1.50 14.63
N GLY A 25 -4.10 -0.45 13.98
CA GLY A 25 -5.52 -0.22 13.81
C GLY A 25 -6.14 -1.04 12.67
N PRO A 26 -7.44 -1.36 12.74
CA PRO A 26 -8.12 -2.11 11.70
C PRO A 26 -8.13 -1.36 10.36
N MET A 27 -7.78 -2.07 9.29
CA MET A 27 -7.92 -1.60 7.89
C MET A 27 -9.22 -2.06 7.23
N ALA A 28 -10.08 -2.77 7.97
CA ALA A 28 -11.31 -3.42 7.50
C ALA A 28 -12.37 -2.51 6.85
N ASP A 29 -12.24 -1.18 6.97
CA ASP A 29 -13.18 -0.21 6.36
C ASP A 29 -12.50 0.75 5.38
N LYS A 30 -11.21 0.54 5.07
CA LYS A 30 -10.44 1.42 4.18
C LYS A 30 -10.22 0.76 2.84
N LEU A 31 -10.55 1.48 1.77
CA LEU A 31 -10.13 1.12 0.42
C LEU A 31 -8.60 1.19 0.36
N LEU A 32 -7.95 0.07 0.04
CA LEU A 32 -6.49 0.01 -0.05
C LEU A 32 -6.05 -0.21 -1.51
N TYR A 33 -4.88 0.30 -1.84
CA TYR A 33 -4.25 0.17 -3.16
C TYR A 33 -2.95 -0.59 -2.99
N ARG A 34 -2.90 -1.82 -3.49
CA ARG A 34 -1.70 -2.66 -3.49
C ARG A 34 -0.92 -2.47 -4.78
N VAL A 35 0.37 -2.22 -4.66
CA VAL A 35 1.31 -2.20 -5.78
C VAL A 35 1.87 -3.61 -5.96
N VAL A 36 1.59 -4.21 -7.10
CA VAL A 36 1.98 -5.56 -7.49
C VAL A 36 3.05 -5.45 -8.57
N CYS A 37 4.20 -6.04 -8.31
CA CYS A 37 5.27 -6.25 -9.29
C CYS A 37 5.43 -7.77 -9.41
N GLU A 38 5.27 -8.32 -10.61
CA GLU A 38 5.35 -9.78 -10.83
C GLU A 38 6.75 -10.32 -10.53
N GLU A 39 7.78 -9.51 -10.78
CA GLU A 39 9.18 -9.87 -10.55
C GLU A 39 9.57 -9.83 -9.08
N CYS A 40 8.99 -8.91 -8.29
CA CYS A 40 9.30 -8.73 -6.86
C CYS A 40 8.28 -9.34 -5.90
N SER A 41 7.25 -10.02 -6.40
CA SER A 41 6.16 -10.60 -5.59
C SER A 41 5.35 -9.59 -4.76
N GLY A 42 5.44 -8.29 -5.10
CA GLY A 42 4.73 -7.18 -4.46
C GLY A 42 5.66 -6.09 -3.90
N VAL A 43 5.22 -4.83 -4.01
CA VAL A 43 6.01 -3.65 -3.62
C VAL A 43 5.50 -3.04 -2.31
N GLY A 44 4.18 -2.94 -2.14
CA GLY A 44 3.58 -2.33 -0.95
C GLY A 44 2.09 -2.07 -1.08
N VAL A 45 1.50 -1.43 -0.07
CA VAL A 45 0.07 -1.08 -0.03
C VAL A 45 -0.09 0.32 0.54
N HIS A 46 -0.98 1.12 -0.06
CA HIS A 46 -1.26 2.49 0.37
C HIS A 46 -2.77 2.77 0.46
N GLU A 47 -3.21 3.67 1.34
CA GLU A 47 -4.64 3.98 1.53
C GLU A 47 -5.19 4.99 0.49
N LYS A 48 -4.30 5.66 -0.24
CA LYS A 48 -4.62 6.59 -1.33
C LYS A 48 -3.97 6.12 -2.62
N ARG A 49 -4.68 6.26 -3.74
CA ARG A 49 -4.19 5.91 -5.07
C ARG A 49 -2.89 6.65 -5.42
N GLU A 50 -2.84 7.96 -5.19
CA GLU A 50 -1.68 8.81 -5.48
C GLU A 50 -0.42 8.33 -4.74
N GLY A 51 -0.57 7.84 -3.50
CA GLY A 51 0.55 7.27 -2.75
C GLY A 51 1.00 5.90 -3.27
N ALA A 52 0.06 5.07 -3.77
CA ALA A 52 0.40 3.82 -4.45
C ALA A 52 1.10 4.07 -5.80
N GLU A 53 0.68 5.09 -6.54
CA GLU A 53 1.34 5.54 -7.78
C GLU A 53 2.75 6.03 -7.51
N GLY A 54 2.96 6.80 -6.44
CA GLY A 54 4.30 7.21 -6.00
C GLY A 54 5.20 6.03 -5.60
N LEU A 55 4.65 5.00 -4.94
CA LEU A 55 5.38 3.76 -4.63
C LEU A 55 5.74 2.97 -5.88
N ALA A 56 4.80 2.83 -6.82
CA ALA A 56 5.01 2.15 -8.09
C ALA A 56 6.08 2.85 -8.93
N GLN A 57 5.98 4.17 -9.11
CA GLN A 57 6.95 4.94 -9.89
C GLN A 57 8.35 4.81 -9.30
N ARG A 58 8.48 4.93 -7.98
CA ARG A 58 9.77 4.74 -7.31
C ARG A 58 10.35 3.36 -7.53
N HIS A 59 9.53 2.32 -7.50
CA HIS A 59 9.99 0.96 -7.74
C HIS A 59 10.42 0.76 -9.20
N ILE A 60 9.64 1.28 -10.16
CA ILE A 60 9.98 1.29 -11.58
C ILE A 60 11.32 1.99 -11.79
N ASP A 61 11.52 3.18 -11.20
CA ASP A 61 12.78 3.93 -11.33
C ASP A 61 13.99 3.19 -10.72
N GLU A 62 13.76 2.41 -9.65
CA GLU A 62 14.80 1.67 -8.93
C GLU A 62 15.14 0.31 -9.58
N THR A 63 14.19 -0.31 -10.28
CA THR A 63 14.29 -1.72 -10.72
C THR A 63 14.04 -1.96 -12.21
N ASP A 64 13.48 -0.98 -12.92
CA ASP A 64 13.01 -1.11 -14.31
C ASP A 64 11.91 -2.17 -14.50
N HIS A 65 11.26 -2.61 -13.41
CA HIS A 65 10.17 -3.59 -13.46
C HIS A 65 8.80 -2.92 -13.62
N ASP A 66 7.92 -3.54 -14.39
CA ASP A 66 6.54 -3.09 -14.53
C ASP A 66 5.71 -3.33 -13.25
N CYS A 67 4.90 -2.34 -12.87
CA CYS A 67 4.04 -2.40 -11.69
C CYS A 67 2.57 -2.20 -12.03
N GLU A 68 1.69 -3.00 -11.42
CA GLU A 68 0.24 -2.81 -11.42
C GLU A 68 -0.27 -2.31 -10.06
N ILE A 69 -1.31 -1.49 -10.06
CA ILE A 69 -2.01 -1.05 -8.84
C ILE A 69 -3.37 -1.74 -8.76
N ALA A 70 -3.51 -2.68 -7.83
CA ALA A 70 -4.74 -3.39 -7.55
C ALA A 70 -5.51 -2.73 -6.38
N VAL A 71 -6.82 -2.58 -6.52
CA VAL A 71 -7.70 -2.13 -5.44
C VAL A 71 -8.05 -3.34 -4.58
N MET A 72 -7.74 -3.27 -3.29
CA MET A 72 -8.20 -4.24 -2.30
C MET A 72 -9.51 -3.72 -1.73
N ASN A 73 -10.61 -4.36 -2.10
CA ASN A 73 -11.86 -4.18 -1.38
C ASN A 73 -11.79 -4.96 -0.05
N PRO A 74 -12.27 -4.37 1.05
CA PRO A 74 -12.34 -5.04 2.35
C PRO A 74 -13.27 -6.26 2.33
#